data_AF-A0A432F359-F1
#
_entry.id   AF-A0A432F359-F1
#
_cell.length_a   1.000
_cell.length_b   1.000
_cell.length_c   1.000
_cell.angle_alpha   90.00
_cell.angle_beta   90.00
_cell.angle_gamma   90.00
#
_symmetry.space_group_name_H-M   'P 1'
#
loop_
_entity.id
_entity.type
_entity.pdbx_description
1 polymer ?
#
loop_
_entity_poly.entity_id
_entity_poly.type
_entity_poly.pdbx_seq_one_letter_code
_entity_poly.pdbx_strand_id
1 'polypeptide(L)'
;DCNRPGPSQIWVFTTEHPATINDGGFGFRMPDTPQATASVGWIDFPAAFHNGALSLSFIDGHSENHKWVEPTTLQNGDSANWRSLNRGRKPNNRDILWMAERTSARD
;
A
#
# COMPACT_ATOMS: atom_id res chain seq x y z
N ASP A 1 -20.50 0.01 -6.97
CA ASP A 1 -20.81 -1.37 -7.38
C ASP A 1 -19.49 -2.12 -7.47
N CYS A 2 -19.36 -3.28 -6.83
CA CYS A 2 -18.11 -4.05 -6.76
C CYS A 2 -18.02 -5.07 -7.89
N ASN A 3 -18.36 -4.66 -9.11
CA ASN A 3 -18.35 -5.53 -10.27
C ASN A 3 -17.04 -5.43 -11.08
N ARG A 4 -16.26 -4.35 -10.92
CA ARG A 4 -14.96 -4.13 -11.57
C ARG A 4 -14.11 -3.18 -10.73
N PRO A 5 -13.12 -3.65 -9.95
CA PRO A 5 -12.81 -5.05 -9.68
C PRO A 5 -13.86 -5.70 -8.75
N GLY A 6 -13.83 -7.03 -8.67
CA GLY A 6 -14.75 -7.81 -7.84
C GLY A 6 -14.53 -7.60 -6.32
N PRO A 7 -15.46 -8.04 -5.45
CA PRO A 7 -15.35 -7.84 -4.00
C PRO A 7 -14.08 -8.46 -3.40
N SER A 8 -13.62 -9.59 -3.95
CA SER A 8 -12.40 -10.29 -3.54
C SER A 8 -11.11 -9.59 -3.98
N GLN A 9 -11.19 -8.45 -4.67
CA GLN A 9 -10.05 -7.69 -5.16
C GLN A 9 -10.02 -6.26 -4.63
N ILE A 10 -10.96 -5.90 -3.75
CA ILE A 10 -10.98 -4.58 -3.11
C ILE A 10 -10.69 -4.75 -1.63
N TRP A 11 -9.60 -4.18 -1.15
CA TRP A 11 -9.27 -4.21 0.27
C TRP A 11 -10.14 -3.21 1.06
N VAL A 12 -10.34 -3.50 2.35
CA VAL A 12 -11.14 -2.68 3.28
C VAL A 12 -10.32 -2.26 4.49
N PHE A 13 -9.61 -3.19 5.13
CA PHE A 13 -8.68 -2.88 6.21
C PHE A 13 -7.27 -3.31 5.85
N THR A 14 -6.30 -2.54 6.35
CA THR A 14 -4.87 -2.74 6.17
C THR A 14 -4.13 -2.41 7.46
N THR A 15 -2.87 -2.80 7.54
CA THR A 15 -1.97 -2.44 8.63
C THR A 15 -1.06 -1.29 8.20
N GLU A 16 -1.20 -0.16 8.87
CA GLU A 16 -0.35 1.00 8.68
C GLU A 16 0.89 0.96 9.58
N HIS A 17 1.98 1.55 9.11
CA HIS A 17 3.20 1.77 9.85
C HIS A 17 2.94 2.69 11.08
N PRO A 18 3.42 2.34 12.28
CA PRO A 18 3.08 3.06 13.53
C PRO A 18 3.37 4.56 13.52
N ALA A 19 4.40 4.98 12.79
CA ALA A 19 4.78 6.39 12.71
C ALA A 19 3.82 7.26 11.91
N THR A 20 2.97 6.67 11.07
CA THR A 20 2.05 7.43 10.21
C THR A 20 0.60 7.30 10.61
N ILE A 21 0.26 6.34 11.49
CA ILE A 21 -1.07 6.22 12.10
C ILE A 21 -1.48 7.58 12.67
N ASN A 22 -2.44 8.21 12.00
CA ASN A 22 -2.88 9.57 12.30
C ASN A 22 -4.41 9.67 12.34
N ASP A 23 -5.09 8.97 11.43
CA ASP A 23 -6.53 9.02 11.18
C ASP A 23 -7.12 7.61 11.01
N GLY A 24 -8.44 7.51 10.91
CA GLY A 24 -9.15 6.23 10.69
C GLY A 24 -9.11 5.71 9.24
N GLY A 25 -8.09 6.05 8.46
CA GLY A 25 -8.00 5.72 7.04
C GLY A 25 -6.57 5.52 6.57
N PHE A 26 -6.42 4.89 5.40
CA PHE A 26 -5.13 4.65 4.76
C PHE A 26 -5.17 5.14 3.32
N GLY A 27 -4.27 6.05 2.97
CA GLY A 27 -4.19 6.72 1.68
C GLY A 27 -2.81 6.66 1.06
N PHE A 28 -2.79 6.47 -0.26
CA PHE A 28 -1.61 6.66 -1.09
C PHE A 28 -2.03 7.19 -2.45
N ARG A 29 -1.09 7.74 -3.21
CA ARG A 29 -1.42 8.29 -4.53
C ARG A 29 -1.44 7.20 -5.59
N MET A 30 -2.60 7.03 -6.23
CA MET A 30 -2.80 6.09 -7.34
C MET A 30 -1.95 6.50 -8.56
N PRO A 31 -1.08 5.61 -9.08
CA PRO A 31 -0.33 5.88 -10.31
C PRO A 31 -1.19 5.61 -11.56
N ASP A 32 -1.25 6.58 -12.49
CA ASP A 32 -1.89 6.38 -13.79
C ASP A 32 -1.16 5.32 -14.64
N THR A 33 0.18 5.34 -14.58
CA THR A 33 1.07 4.42 -15.29
C THR A 33 2.13 3.83 -14.35
N PRO A 34 2.74 2.68 -14.70
CA PRO A 34 3.87 2.14 -13.95
C PRO A 34 5.00 3.16 -13.73
N GLN A 35 5.29 4.01 -14.71
CA GLN A 35 6.33 5.04 -14.60
C GLN A 35 5.93 6.18 -13.67
N ALA A 36 4.63 6.48 -13.53
CA ALA A 36 4.13 7.54 -12.65
C ALA A 36 4.46 7.30 -11.17
N THR A 37 4.74 6.06 -10.76
CA THR A 37 5.24 5.73 -9.41
C THR A 37 6.56 6.45 -9.05
N ALA A 38 7.27 7.05 -10.03
CA ALA A 38 8.41 7.93 -9.75
C ALA A 38 8.02 9.26 -9.07
N SER A 39 6.79 9.73 -9.28
CA SER A 39 6.30 11.01 -8.75
C SER A 39 5.18 10.85 -7.71
N VAL A 40 4.51 9.69 -7.70
CA VAL A 40 3.50 9.31 -6.71
C VAL A 40 4.05 8.31 -5.70
N GLY A 41 3.46 8.22 -4.51
CA GLY A 41 3.99 7.36 -3.45
C GLY A 41 3.07 7.26 -2.24
N TRP A 42 3.60 6.62 -1.20
CA TRP A 42 2.95 6.50 0.10
C TRP A 42 2.69 7.89 0.70
N ILE A 43 1.47 8.08 1.20
CA ILE A 43 1.10 9.21 2.07
C ILE A 43 1.07 8.67 3.49
N ASP A 44 0.24 7.65 3.69
CA ASP A 44 0.25 6.73 4.82
C ASP A 44 1.09 5.51 4.44
N PHE A 45 1.95 5.07 5.34
CA PHE A 45 2.99 4.11 5.00
C PHE A 45 2.52 2.71 5.38
N PRO A 46 2.62 1.72 4.49
CA PRO A 46 2.26 0.37 4.86
C PRO A 46 3.22 -0.16 5.92
N ALA A 47 2.71 -0.96 6.85
CA ALA A 47 3.56 -1.75 7.71
C ALA A 47 4.38 -2.76 6.89
N ALA A 48 5.60 -3.05 7.35
CA ALA A 48 6.46 -4.09 6.81
C ALA A 48 6.82 -5.15 7.88
N PHE A 49 5.87 -5.41 8.78
CA PHE A 49 6.00 -6.39 9.87
C PHE A 49 6.06 -7.82 9.34
N HIS A 50 6.19 -8.81 10.23
CA HIS A 50 6.07 -10.23 9.85
C HIS A 50 6.96 -10.63 8.66
N ASN A 51 8.24 -10.23 8.70
CA ASN A 51 9.22 -10.47 7.64
C ASN A 51 8.91 -9.70 6.34
N GLY A 52 8.73 -8.38 6.46
CA GLY A 52 8.58 -7.48 5.31
C GLY A 52 7.20 -7.55 4.66
N ALA A 53 6.16 -7.81 5.43
CA ALA A 53 4.79 -8.04 4.95
C ALA A 53 3.77 -7.12 5.61
N LEU A 54 2.59 -7.06 5.00
CA LEU A 54 1.36 -6.55 5.60
C LEU A 54 0.24 -7.59 5.50
N SER A 55 -0.87 -7.31 6.18
CA SER A 55 -2.14 -8.01 6.02
C SER A 55 -3.19 -7.07 5.43
N LEU A 56 -3.95 -7.57 4.45
CA LEU A 56 -5.16 -6.95 3.92
C LEU A 56 -6.37 -7.82 4.23
N SER A 57 -7.52 -7.18 4.41
CA SER A 57 -8.83 -7.83 4.35
C SER A 57 -9.65 -7.23 3.22
N PHE A 58 -10.55 -8.01 2.63
CA PHE A 58 -11.27 -7.67 1.40
C PHE A 58 -12.79 -7.62 1.61
N ILE A 59 -13.51 -7.02 0.66
CA ILE A 59 -14.97 -6.80 0.76
C ILE A 59 -15.74 -8.12 0.91
N ASP A 60 -15.28 -9.22 0.32
CA ASP A 60 -15.89 -10.54 0.47
C ASP A 60 -15.58 -11.25 1.81
N GLY A 61 -14.78 -10.62 2.69
CA GLY A 61 -14.48 -11.08 4.04
C GLY A 61 -13.24 -11.96 4.18
N HIS A 62 -12.48 -12.23 3.10
CA HIS A 62 -11.21 -12.94 3.23
C HIS A 62 -10.05 -11.99 3.60
N SER A 63 -8.90 -12.58 3.92
CA SER A 63 -7.66 -11.84 4.18
C SER A 63 -6.48 -12.44 3.42
N GLU A 64 -5.57 -11.57 2.99
CA GLU A 64 -4.30 -11.95 2.36
C GLU A 64 -3.13 -11.33 3.13
N ASN A 65 -2.01 -12.06 3.19
CA ASN A 65 -0.73 -11.49 3.58
C ASN A 65 0.09 -11.24 2.31
N HIS A 66 0.66 -10.04 2.19
CA HIS A 66 1.53 -9.70 1.07
C HIS A 66 2.91 -9.29 1.56
N LYS A 67 3.95 -9.91 0.98
CA LYS A 67 5.35 -9.56 1.22
C LYS A 67 5.79 -8.50 0.23
N TRP A 68 6.28 -7.39 0.76
CA TRP A 68 6.87 -6.31 -0.03
C TRP A 68 8.14 -6.77 -0.73
N VAL A 69 8.31 -6.28 -1.95
CA VAL A 69 9.47 -6.63 -2.78
C VAL A 69 10.35 -5.43 -3.08
N GLU A 70 9.90 -4.20 -2.81
CA GLU A 70 10.70 -3.02 -3.05
C GLU A 70 11.51 -2.60 -1.83
N PRO A 71 12.84 -2.38 -1.98
CA PRO A 71 13.67 -1.87 -0.90
C PRO A 71 13.13 -0.56 -0.31
N THR A 72 12.51 0.28 -1.14
CA THR A 72 11.89 1.55 -0.71
C THR A 72 10.73 1.37 0.25
N THR A 73 10.09 0.19 0.28
CA THR A 73 9.02 -0.14 1.23
C THR A 73 9.61 -0.88 2.43
N LEU A 74 10.50 -1.85 2.19
CA LEU A 74 11.14 -2.67 3.21
C LEU A 74 12.06 -1.88 4.15
N GLN A 75 12.68 -0.80 3.66
CA GLN A 75 13.60 0.04 4.46
C GLN A 75 12.88 0.91 5.50
N ASN A 76 11.55 0.96 5.50
CA ASN A 76 10.79 1.82 6.40
C ASN A 76 10.80 1.36 7.86
N GLY A 77 11.39 0.20 8.18
CA GLY A 77 11.77 -0.21 9.54
C GLY A 77 10.65 -0.04 10.58
N ASP A 78 11.05 0.25 11.83
CA ASP A 78 10.14 0.56 12.95
C ASP A 78 10.33 2.01 13.45
N SER A 79 10.83 2.91 12.60
CA SER A 79 11.15 4.29 12.99
C SER A 79 9.88 5.07 13.34
N ALA A 80 9.76 5.58 14.57
CA ALA A 80 8.64 6.44 14.96
C ALA A 80 8.64 7.83 14.26
N ASN A 81 9.68 8.17 13.49
CA ASN A 81 9.76 9.43 12.77
C ASN A 81 9.28 9.26 11.32
N TRP A 82 8.03 9.64 11.04
CA TRP A 82 7.47 9.53 9.69
C TRP A 82 8.27 10.28 8.62
N ARG A 83 9.03 11.33 8.99
CA ARG A 83 9.85 12.10 8.04
C ARG A 83 11.05 11.34 7.51
N SER A 84 11.50 10.29 8.20
CA SER A 84 12.61 9.44 7.73
C SER A 84 12.16 8.34 6.78
N LEU A 85 10.84 8.12 6.63
CA LEU A 85 10.31 7.03 5.83
C LEU A 85 10.40 7.35 4.33
N ASN A 86 10.72 6.34 3.55
CA ASN A 86 10.81 6.39 2.10
C ASN A 86 9.43 6.23 1.47
N ARG A 87 9.00 7.25 0.73
CA ARG A 87 7.68 7.32 0.09
C ARG A 87 7.48 6.32 -1.06
N GLY A 88 8.44 5.47 -1.37
CA GLY A 88 8.34 4.52 -2.48
C GLY A 88 8.47 5.14 -3.87
N ARG A 89 8.86 6.43 -3.96
CA ARG A 89 8.94 7.17 -5.22
C ARG A 89 10.09 6.66 -6.09
N LYS A 90 9.79 5.76 -7.01
CA LYS A 90 10.69 5.26 -8.05
C LYS A 90 9.86 4.77 -9.23
N PRO A 91 10.37 4.79 -10.47
CA PRO A 91 9.62 4.25 -11.60
C PRO A 91 9.40 2.74 -11.43
N ASN A 92 8.24 2.26 -11.89
CA ASN A 92 7.82 0.86 -11.84
C ASN A 92 7.88 0.26 -10.42
N ASN A 93 7.51 1.00 -9.38
CA ASN A 93 7.43 0.46 -8.02
C ASN A 93 6.34 -0.63 -7.95
N ARG A 94 6.76 -1.88 -7.76
CA ARG A 94 5.87 -3.05 -7.75
C ARG A 94 4.91 -3.07 -6.57
N ASP A 95 5.33 -2.60 -5.40
CA ASP A 95 4.51 -2.59 -4.20
C ASP A 95 3.34 -1.59 -4.33
N ILE A 96 3.63 -0.38 -4.84
CA ILE A 96 2.59 0.64 -5.09
C ILE A 96 1.62 0.17 -6.17
N LEU A 97 2.12 -0.45 -7.25
CA LEU A 97 1.27 -0.95 -8.33
C LEU A 97 0.38 -2.09 -7.85
N TRP A 98 0.92 -3.04 -7.09
CA TRP A 98 0.17 -4.15 -6.51
C TRP A 98 -0.95 -3.65 -5.59
N MET A 99 -0.67 -2.60 -4.81
CA MET A 99 -1.66 -1.99 -3.93
C MET A 99 -2.73 -1.24 -4.72
N ALA A 100 -2.33 -0.50 -5.77
CA ALA A 100 -3.25 0.22 -6.65
C ALA A 100 -4.25 -0.73 -7.33
N GLU A 101 -3.79 -1.88 -7.84
CA GLU A 101 -4.64 -2.90 -8.46
C GLU A 101 -5.75 -3.43 -7.54
N ARG A 102 -5.58 -3.33 -6.22
CA ARG A 102 -6.53 -3.80 -5.21
C ARG A 102 -7.35 -2.69 -4.55
N THR A 103 -7.15 -1.44 -4.93
CA THR A 103 -7.76 -0.30 -4.23
C THR A 103 -9.05 0.19 -4.89
N SER A 104 -9.07 0.28 -6.22
CA SER A 104 -10.21 0.81 -6.96
C SER A 104 -10.19 0.33 -8.42
N ALA A 105 -11.29 0.55 -9.12
CA ALA A 105 -11.36 0.45 -10.58
C ALA A 105 -10.42 1.45 -11.25
N ARG A 106 -9.88 1.05 -12.41
CA ARG A 106 -9.40 2.00 -13.41
C ARG A 106 -10.60 2.38 -14.29
N ASP A 107 -10.76 3.66 -14.56
CA ASP A 107 -11.70 4.17 -15.55
C ASP A 107 -11.28 3.79 -16.99
#